data_AF-A0A355E1Q6-F1
#
_entry.id   AF-A0A355E1Q6-F1
#
_cell.length_a   1.000
_cell.length_b   1.000
_cell.length_c   1.000
_cell.angle_alpha   90.00
_cell.angle_beta   90.00
_cell.angle_gamma   90.00
#
_symmetry.space_group_name_H-M   'P 1'
#
loop_
_entity.id
_entity.type
_entity.pdbx_description
1 polymer ?
#
loop_
_entity_poly.entity_id
_entity_poly.type
_entity_poly.pdbx_seq_one_letter_code
_entity_poly.pdbx_strand_id
1 'polypeptide(L)'
;MDLKKTLALLVGEFDRNGVPYAVIGGFAMGALGVPRSTLDLDFLVASDALGRVEPIMLSLGYQKVFSSENVSQYVSPSPQMGEVDFLHAFRPISLRMLAEAAAVPVFGQDAQVKVLKAEDIIGLKLQSIANNPDRQAKDGLDIEELMKRRKLDWEALRTYFELFGMSERFMELRSRYAGK
;
A
#
# COMPACT_ATOMS: atom_id res chain seq x y z
N MET A 1 -15.68 4.66 8.97
CA MET A 1 -15.16 3.29 9.05
C MET A 1 -14.57 3.01 10.44
N ASP A 2 -14.81 1.83 11.00
CA ASP A 2 -14.06 1.26 12.12
C ASP A 2 -12.85 0.51 11.54
N LEU A 3 -11.72 1.22 11.44
CA LEU A 3 -10.51 0.76 10.76
C LEU A 3 -9.97 -0.55 11.35
N LYS A 4 -9.94 -0.68 12.69
CA LYS A 4 -9.40 -1.88 13.36
C LYS A 4 -10.23 -3.11 13.03
N LYS A 5 -11.55 -3.02 13.17
CA LYS A 5 -12.44 -4.16 12.89
C LYS A 5 -12.46 -4.52 11.41
N THR A 6 -12.57 -3.52 10.54
CA THR A 6 -12.63 -3.72 9.08
C THR A 6 -11.35 -4.38 8.58
N LEU A 7 -10.19 -3.87 9.00
CA LEU A 7 -8.91 -4.45 8.60
C LEU A 7 -8.75 -5.88 9.10
N ALA A 8 -9.04 -6.15 10.38
CA ALA A 8 -8.92 -7.48 10.96
C ALA A 8 -9.84 -8.51 10.27
N LEU A 9 -11.05 -8.09 9.90
CA LEU A 9 -12.00 -8.91 9.15
C LEU A 9 -11.47 -9.25 7.75
N LEU A 10 -11.06 -8.23 6.97
CA LEU A 10 -10.59 -8.42 5.60
C LEU A 10 -9.31 -9.26 5.54
N VAL A 11 -8.32 -8.95 6.38
CA VAL A 11 -7.07 -9.74 6.51
C VAL A 11 -7.39 -11.19 6.88
N GLY A 12 -8.29 -11.39 7.85
CA GLY A 12 -8.70 -12.74 8.25
C GLY A 12 -9.36 -13.53 7.12
N GLU A 13 -10.21 -12.90 6.31
CA GLU A 13 -10.81 -13.57 5.15
C GLU A 13 -9.78 -13.85 4.04
N PHE A 14 -8.88 -12.91 3.77
CA PHE A 14 -7.85 -13.08 2.76
C PHE A 14 -6.88 -14.21 3.11
N ASP A 15 -6.44 -14.27 4.37
CA ASP A 15 -5.58 -15.36 4.84
C ASP A 15 -6.31 -16.72 4.80
N ARG A 16 -7.58 -16.78 5.23
CA ARG A 16 -8.40 -18.02 5.15
C ARG A 16 -8.58 -18.54 3.73
N ASN A 17 -8.69 -17.65 2.76
CA ASN A 17 -8.92 -17.98 1.35
C ASN A 17 -7.61 -18.00 0.51
N GLY A 18 -6.46 -17.90 1.17
CA GLY A 18 -5.14 -17.95 0.55
C GLY A 18 -4.85 -16.83 -0.45
N VAL A 19 -5.48 -15.66 -0.29
CA VAL A 19 -5.29 -14.50 -1.16
C VAL A 19 -3.91 -13.89 -0.88
N PRO A 20 -3.00 -13.77 -1.88
CA PRO A 20 -1.74 -13.06 -1.70
C PRO A 20 -1.99 -11.55 -1.74
N TYR A 21 -1.78 -10.87 -0.62
CA TYR A 21 -1.99 -9.43 -0.49
C TYR A 21 -0.93 -8.77 0.39
N ALA A 22 -0.86 -7.45 0.29
CA ALA A 22 -0.23 -6.57 1.28
C ALA A 22 -1.07 -5.31 1.45
N VAL A 23 -1.18 -4.79 2.67
CA VAL A 23 -1.78 -3.48 2.94
C VAL A 23 -0.78 -2.41 2.52
N ILE A 24 -1.26 -1.42 1.78
CA ILE A 24 -0.48 -0.30 1.24
C ILE A 24 -1.08 1.02 1.73
N GLY A 25 -0.80 2.12 1.00
CA GLY A 25 -1.47 3.39 1.21
C GLY A 25 -1.24 4.01 2.60
N GLY A 26 -2.24 4.72 3.10
CA GLY A 26 -2.13 5.47 4.35
C GLY A 26 -1.89 4.59 5.58
N PHE A 27 -2.48 3.40 5.62
CA PHE A 27 -2.32 2.49 6.75
C PHE A 27 -0.90 1.94 6.83
N ALA A 28 -0.31 1.56 5.69
CA ALA A 28 1.07 1.08 5.64
C ALA A 28 2.07 2.14 6.12
N MET A 29 1.83 3.43 5.84
CA MET A 29 2.65 4.53 6.40
C MET A 29 2.66 4.49 7.94
N GLY A 30 1.48 4.37 8.55
CA GLY A 30 1.32 4.23 10.00
C GLY A 30 2.03 3.01 10.56
N ALA A 31 1.86 1.86 9.90
CA ALA A 31 2.49 0.60 10.28
C ALA A 31 4.04 0.65 10.16
N LEU A 32 4.56 1.49 9.28
CA LEU A 32 6.00 1.75 9.12
C LEU A 32 6.53 2.88 10.03
N GLY A 33 5.71 3.40 10.96
CA GLY A 33 6.12 4.37 11.97
C GLY A 33 6.00 5.84 11.55
N VAL A 34 5.27 6.12 10.45
CA VAL A 34 4.94 7.49 10.00
C VAL A 34 3.51 7.82 10.45
N PRO A 35 3.30 8.74 11.41
CA PRO A 35 1.97 9.08 11.88
C PRO A 35 1.08 9.59 10.75
N ARG A 36 0.01 8.86 10.43
CA ARG A 36 -0.99 9.25 9.43
C ARG A 36 -2.39 8.89 9.91
N SER A 37 -3.30 9.85 9.81
CA SER A 37 -4.74 9.58 9.89
C SER A 37 -5.23 9.16 8.52
N THR A 38 -5.79 7.95 8.41
CA THR A 38 -6.47 7.45 7.22
C THR A 38 -7.76 6.76 7.62
N LEU A 39 -8.76 6.85 6.75
CA LEU A 39 -10.07 6.23 6.94
C LEU A 39 -10.38 5.20 5.84
N ASP A 40 -9.41 4.93 4.97
CA ASP A 40 -9.56 4.07 3.79
C ASP A 40 -8.56 2.93 3.91
N LEU A 41 -8.87 1.79 3.28
CA LEU A 41 -7.97 0.64 3.23
C LEU A 41 -7.53 0.38 1.79
N ASP A 42 -6.24 0.49 1.56
CA ASP A 42 -5.62 0.18 0.29
C ASP A 42 -4.88 -1.16 0.37
N PHE A 43 -5.08 -2.04 -0.61
CA PHE A 43 -4.38 -3.31 -0.73
C PHE A 43 -3.66 -3.40 -2.07
N LEU A 44 -2.46 -3.99 -2.07
CA LEU A 44 -1.90 -4.63 -3.26
C LEU A 44 -2.33 -6.10 -3.22
N VAL A 45 -2.85 -6.63 -4.33
CA VAL A 45 -3.29 -8.03 -4.43
C VAL A 45 -2.86 -8.65 -5.74
N ALA A 46 -2.49 -9.94 -5.72
CA ALA A 46 -2.14 -10.65 -6.95
C ALA A 46 -3.34 -10.69 -7.91
N SER A 47 -3.12 -10.35 -9.19
CA SER A 47 -4.20 -10.26 -10.18
C SER A 47 -4.91 -11.60 -10.40
N ASP A 48 -4.17 -12.71 -10.28
CA ASP A 48 -4.70 -14.07 -10.36
C ASP A 48 -5.59 -14.46 -9.15
N ALA A 49 -5.54 -13.68 -8.07
CA ALA A 49 -6.35 -13.87 -6.88
C ALA A 49 -7.63 -13.03 -6.88
N LEU A 50 -7.85 -12.15 -7.86
CA LEU A 50 -9.05 -11.30 -7.92
C LEU A 50 -10.35 -12.12 -7.97
N GLY A 51 -10.33 -13.30 -8.61
CA GLY A 51 -11.45 -14.24 -8.60
C GLY A 51 -11.81 -14.78 -7.21
N ARG A 52 -10.91 -14.67 -6.23
CA ARG A 52 -11.15 -14.97 -4.81
C ARG A 52 -11.51 -13.73 -4.00
N VAL A 53 -10.91 -12.58 -4.31
CA VAL A 53 -11.21 -11.29 -3.64
C VAL A 53 -12.67 -10.90 -3.83
N GLU A 54 -13.17 -10.94 -5.06
CA GLU A 54 -14.50 -10.42 -5.36
C GLU A 54 -15.62 -11.15 -4.60
N PRO A 55 -15.70 -12.49 -4.60
CA PRO A 55 -16.68 -13.21 -3.78
C PRO A 55 -16.60 -12.88 -2.28
N ILE A 56 -15.38 -12.73 -1.74
CA ILE A 56 -15.18 -12.35 -0.33
C ILE A 56 -15.79 -10.96 -0.09
N MET A 57 -15.40 -9.96 -0.88
CA MET A 57 -15.89 -8.59 -0.72
C MET A 57 -17.41 -8.51 -0.83
N LEU A 58 -18.01 -9.18 -1.81
CA LEU A 58 -19.47 -9.23 -1.99
C LEU A 58 -20.16 -9.93 -0.81
N SER A 59 -19.59 -11.02 -0.30
CA SER A 59 -20.15 -11.73 0.88
C SER A 59 -20.12 -10.89 2.15
N LEU A 60 -19.17 -9.97 2.27
CA LEU A 60 -19.07 -9.00 3.36
C LEU A 60 -19.96 -7.77 3.16
N GLY A 61 -20.76 -7.73 2.08
CA GLY A 61 -21.71 -6.66 1.80
C GLY A 61 -21.10 -5.44 1.11
N TYR A 62 -19.87 -5.52 0.59
CA TYR A 62 -19.34 -4.47 -0.29
C TYR A 62 -19.96 -4.55 -1.68
N GLN A 63 -20.00 -3.41 -2.36
CA GLN A 63 -20.35 -3.28 -3.76
C GLN A 63 -19.11 -2.87 -4.55
N LYS A 64 -18.84 -3.56 -5.67
CA LYS A 64 -17.79 -3.17 -6.59
C LYS A 64 -18.26 -1.97 -7.41
N VAL A 65 -17.72 -0.79 -7.13
CA VAL A 65 -18.14 0.47 -7.80
C VAL A 65 -17.26 0.83 -8.99
N PHE A 66 -16.02 0.31 -9.02
CA PHE A 66 -15.08 0.51 -10.10
C PHE A 66 -14.19 -0.71 -10.30
N SER A 67 -13.82 -1.01 -11.53
CA SER A 67 -12.86 -2.05 -11.86
C SER A 67 -12.20 -1.78 -13.21
N SER A 68 -10.90 -2.02 -13.26
CA SER A 68 -10.05 -1.97 -14.44
C SER A 68 -8.98 -3.07 -14.35
N GLU A 69 -8.11 -3.17 -15.36
CA GLU A 69 -6.94 -4.06 -15.29
C GLU A 69 -6.04 -3.76 -14.08
N ASN A 70 -5.90 -2.49 -13.70
CA ASN A 70 -4.93 -2.05 -12.70
C ASN A 70 -5.51 -1.91 -11.29
N VAL A 71 -6.81 -1.63 -11.15
CA VAL A 71 -7.41 -1.32 -9.84
C VAL A 71 -8.88 -1.73 -9.78
N SER A 72 -9.35 -2.08 -8.60
CA SER A 72 -10.77 -2.23 -8.27
C SER A 72 -11.10 -1.53 -6.95
N GLN A 73 -12.30 -0.93 -6.89
CA GLN A 73 -12.79 -0.21 -5.71
C GLN A 73 -14.08 -0.86 -5.23
N TYR A 74 -14.15 -1.05 -3.91
CA TYR A 74 -15.27 -1.62 -3.21
C TYR A 74 -15.77 -0.67 -2.13
N VAL A 75 -17.05 -0.37 -2.15
CA VAL A 75 -17.68 0.53 -1.17
C VAL A 75 -18.76 -0.25 -0.41
N SER A 76 -18.72 -0.16 0.92
CA SER A 76 -19.79 -0.72 1.73
C SER A 76 -20.88 0.32 2.00
N PRO A 77 -22.17 -0.04 1.91
CA PRO A 77 -23.25 0.84 2.36
C PRO A 77 -23.22 1.05 3.89
N SER A 78 -22.49 0.21 4.64
CA SER A 78 -22.26 0.39 6.07
C SER A 78 -21.17 1.44 6.32
N PRO A 79 -21.47 2.54 7.04
CA PRO A 79 -20.47 3.55 7.41
C PRO A 79 -19.32 2.98 8.27
N GLN A 80 -19.54 1.83 8.92
CA GLN A 80 -18.54 1.14 9.72
C GLN A 80 -17.50 0.42 8.86
N MET A 81 -17.84 0.02 7.63
CA MET A 81 -16.99 -0.79 6.75
C MET A 81 -16.24 0.03 5.69
N GLY A 82 -16.75 1.23 5.34
CA GLY A 82 -16.02 2.21 4.52
C GLY A 82 -15.69 1.76 3.10
N GLU A 83 -14.58 2.28 2.58
CA GLU A 83 -14.10 2.07 1.21
C GLU A 83 -12.80 1.27 1.23
N VAL A 84 -12.65 0.38 0.24
CA VAL A 84 -11.48 -0.49 0.06
C VAL A 84 -11.03 -0.46 -1.39
N ASP A 85 -9.77 -0.10 -1.61
CA ASP A 85 -9.13 -0.05 -2.91
C ASP A 85 -8.13 -1.19 -3.07
N PHE A 86 -8.14 -1.84 -4.23
CA PHE A 86 -7.18 -2.89 -4.59
C PHE A 86 -6.38 -2.49 -5.81
N LEU A 87 -5.08 -2.30 -5.63
CA LEU A 87 -4.11 -2.26 -6.71
C LEU A 87 -3.78 -3.69 -7.15
N HIS A 88 -3.81 -3.96 -8.45
CA HIS A 88 -3.60 -5.30 -9.00
C HIS A 88 -2.12 -5.53 -9.34
N ALA A 89 -1.51 -6.54 -8.72
CA ALA A 89 -0.16 -6.97 -9.00
C ALA A 89 -0.14 -8.04 -10.10
N PHE A 90 0.30 -7.65 -11.29
CA PHE A 90 0.53 -8.54 -12.43
C PHE A 90 1.90 -8.34 -13.09
N ARG A 91 2.64 -7.30 -12.69
CA ARG A 91 3.97 -6.99 -13.23
C ARG A 91 5.04 -7.63 -12.35
N PRO A 92 6.22 -8.00 -12.89
CA PRO A 92 7.29 -8.62 -12.10
C PRO A 92 7.63 -7.84 -10.82
N ILE A 93 7.68 -6.51 -10.89
CA ILE A 93 8.00 -5.67 -9.73
C ILE A 93 6.92 -5.71 -8.64
N SER A 94 5.64 -5.65 -9.00
CA SER A 94 4.54 -5.68 -8.03
C SER A 94 4.28 -7.09 -7.47
N LEU A 95 4.55 -8.13 -8.26
CA LEU A 95 4.55 -9.51 -7.77
C LEU A 95 5.71 -9.74 -6.78
N ARG A 96 6.89 -9.18 -7.04
CA ARG A 96 8.01 -9.20 -6.09
C ARG A 96 7.66 -8.47 -4.78
N MET A 97 7.03 -7.30 -4.86
CA MET A 97 6.56 -6.57 -3.68
C MET A 97 5.68 -7.46 -2.78
N LEU A 98 4.75 -8.23 -3.37
CA LEU A 98 3.92 -9.18 -2.61
C LEU A 98 4.73 -10.32 -2.01
N ALA A 99 5.66 -10.90 -2.76
CA ALA A 99 6.50 -12.01 -2.30
C ALA A 99 7.42 -11.60 -1.14
N GLU A 100 7.83 -10.33 -1.10
CA GLU A 100 8.73 -9.78 -0.08
C GLU A 100 7.98 -9.02 1.03
N ALA A 101 6.64 -8.94 0.97
CA ALA A 101 5.81 -8.30 1.98
C ALA A 101 5.99 -8.99 3.33
N ALA A 102 6.08 -8.18 4.39
CA ALA A 102 6.36 -8.67 5.74
C ALA A 102 5.20 -8.38 6.68
N ALA A 103 4.92 -9.33 7.58
CA ALA A 103 3.99 -9.11 8.68
C ALA A 103 4.58 -8.12 9.68
N VAL A 104 3.80 -7.09 10.03
CA VAL A 104 4.15 -6.12 11.06
C VAL A 104 3.08 -6.08 12.15
N PRO A 105 3.48 -5.91 13.43
CA PRO A 105 2.52 -5.75 14.51
C PRO A 105 1.80 -4.41 14.39
N VAL A 106 0.47 -4.42 14.54
CA VAL A 106 -0.39 -3.24 14.52
C VAL A 106 -1.31 -3.22 15.74
N PHE A 107 -1.96 -2.07 15.99
CA PHE A 107 -2.90 -1.88 17.11
C PHE A 107 -2.34 -2.27 18.48
N GLY A 108 -1.09 -1.91 18.79
CA GLY A 108 -0.48 -2.26 20.07
C GLY A 108 -0.02 -3.72 20.17
N GLN A 109 0.27 -4.35 19.03
CA GLN A 109 0.67 -5.77 18.88
C GLN A 109 -0.49 -6.78 18.94
N ASP A 110 -1.75 -6.31 18.95
CA ASP A 110 -2.94 -7.16 18.95
C ASP A 110 -3.17 -7.92 17.63
N ALA A 111 -2.57 -7.47 16.54
CA ALA A 111 -2.72 -8.08 15.22
C ALA A 111 -1.45 -7.98 14.38
N GLN A 112 -1.31 -8.89 13.42
CA GLN A 112 -0.25 -8.90 12.42
C GLN A 112 -0.85 -8.62 11.05
N VAL A 113 -0.24 -7.70 10.31
CA VAL A 113 -0.70 -7.32 8.97
C VAL A 113 0.47 -7.33 8.00
N LYS A 114 0.29 -7.96 6.83
CA LYS A 114 1.29 -7.93 5.75
C LYS A 114 1.31 -6.52 5.15
N VAL A 115 2.47 -5.87 5.16
CA VAL A 115 2.71 -4.59 4.50
C VAL A 115 3.94 -4.69 3.59
N LEU A 116 4.02 -3.80 2.61
CA LEU A 116 5.20 -3.71 1.75
C LEU A 116 6.41 -3.14 2.51
N LYS A 117 7.60 -3.37 1.97
CA LYS A 117 8.82 -2.68 2.43
C LYS A 117 8.68 -1.17 2.21
N ALA A 118 9.42 -0.39 3.00
CA ALA A 118 9.33 1.07 2.91
C ALA A 118 9.75 1.59 1.52
N GLU A 119 10.74 0.96 0.90
CA GLU A 119 11.20 1.25 -0.46
C GLU A 119 10.09 1.01 -1.50
N ASP A 120 9.32 -0.07 -1.34
CA ASP A 120 8.23 -0.42 -2.23
C ASP A 120 7.04 0.54 -2.06
N ILE A 121 6.73 0.94 -0.82
CA ILE A 121 5.75 2.01 -0.55
C ILE A 121 6.20 3.32 -1.21
N ILE A 122 7.49 3.68 -1.11
CA ILE A 122 8.04 4.83 -1.83
C ILE A 122 7.87 4.67 -3.34
N GLY A 123 8.12 3.49 -3.90
CA GLY A 123 7.88 3.18 -5.31
C GLY A 123 6.43 3.46 -5.74
N LEU A 124 5.44 3.02 -4.96
CA LEU A 124 4.01 3.30 -5.24
C LEU A 124 3.65 4.78 -5.12
N LYS A 125 4.29 5.51 -4.21
CA LYS A 125 4.14 6.98 -4.07
C LYS A 125 4.73 7.71 -5.26
N LEU A 126 5.90 7.32 -5.75
CA LEU A 126 6.50 7.86 -6.97
C LEU A 126 5.61 7.61 -8.19
N GLN A 127 5.05 6.40 -8.31
CA GLN A 127 4.07 6.09 -9.35
C GLN A 127 2.85 7.02 -9.28
N SER A 128 2.35 7.27 -8.07
CA SER A 128 1.20 8.16 -7.85
C SER A 128 1.50 9.60 -8.29
N ILE A 129 2.71 10.10 -8.02
CA ILE A 129 3.17 11.42 -8.45
C ILE A 129 3.35 11.47 -9.97
N ALA A 130 3.93 10.43 -10.57
CA ALA A 130 4.11 10.34 -12.01
C ALA A 130 2.77 10.33 -12.76
N ASN A 131 1.77 9.64 -12.20
CA ASN A 131 0.42 9.58 -12.76
C ASN A 131 -0.39 10.87 -12.52
N ASN A 132 -0.17 11.53 -11.38
CA ASN A 132 -0.87 12.75 -11.00
C ASN A 132 0.09 13.71 -10.23
N PRO A 133 0.62 14.75 -10.89
CA PRO A 133 1.53 15.72 -10.27
C PRO A 133 0.97 16.43 -9.02
N ASP A 134 -0.35 16.57 -8.86
CA ASP A 134 -0.96 17.19 -7.68
C ASP A 134 -0.68 16.38 -6.40
N ARG A 135 -0.34 15.10 -6.54
CA ARG A 135 0.07 14.22 -5.44
C ARG A 135 1.43 14.62 -4.86
N GLN A 136 2.22 15.44 -5.55
CA GLN A 136 3.58 15.81 -5.18
C GLN A 136 3.69 16.31 -3.73
N ALA A 137 2.80 17.20 -3.32
CA ALA A 137 2.85 17.80 -1.99
C ALA A 137 2.61 16.74 -0.89
N LYS A 138 1.60 15.88 -1.07
CA LYS A 138 1.23 14.86 -0.07
C LYS A 138 2.19 13.67 -0.10
N ASP A 139 2.37 13.06 -1.27
CA ASP A 139 3.16 11.85 -1.41
C ASP A 139 4.66 12.14 -1.29
N GLY A 140 5.11 13.36 -1.63
CA GLY A 140 6.48 13.80 -1.36
C GLY A 140 6.81 13.88 0.14
N LEU A 141 5.90 14.42 0.96
CA LEU A 141 6.06 14.44 2.42
C LEU A 141 6.07 13.03 3.01
N ASP A 142 5.20 12.15 2.53
CA ASP A 142 5.18 10.74 2.94
C ASP A 142 6.55 10.06 2.64
N ILE A 143 7.11 10.28 1.44
CA ILE A 143 8.44 9.75 1.06
C ILE A 143 9.53 10.27 2.02
N GLU A 144 9.57 11.57 2.27
CA GLU A 144 10.58 12.16 3.15
C GLU A 144 10.45 11.67 4.61
N GLU A 145 9.23 11.46 5.12
CA GLU A 145 9.04 10.91 6.46
C GLU A 145 9.52 9.46 6.58
N LEU A 146 9.33 8.62 5.56
CA LEU A 146 9.91 7.28 5.53
C LEU A 146 11.44 7.32 5.52
N MET A 147 12.03 8.21 4.70
CA MET A 147 13.49 8.40 4.63
C MET A 147 14.10 8.85 5.96
N LYS A 148 13.38 9.64 6.77
CA LYS A 148 13.85 10.07 8.09
C LYS A 148 13.82 8.97 9.16
N ARG A 149 12.90 8.02 9.04
CA ARG A 149 12.54 7.09 10.12
C ARG A 149 13.04 5.67 9.90
N ARG A 150 13.39 5.34 8.66
CA ARG A 150 13.75 3.98 8.25
C ARG A 150 15.13 4.00 7.61
N LYS A 151 15.90 2.96 7.90
CA LYS A 151 17.09 2.64 7.12
C LYS A 151 16.62 2.06 5.80
N LEU A 152 16.94 2.74 4.70
CA LEU A 152 16.49 2.37 3.36
C LEU A 152 17.63 1.85 2.49
N ASP A 153 17.31 0.93 1.60
CA ASP A 153 18.16 0.52 0.50
C ASP A 153 18.11 1.56 -0.63
N TRP A 154 19.16 2.37 -0.73
CA TRP A 154 19.29 3.42 -1.73
C TRP A 154 19.46 2.90 -3.16
N GLU A 155 19.91 1.66 -3.37
CA GLU A 155 19.99 1.06 -4.70
C GLU A 155 18.61 0.61 -5.18
N ALA A 156 17.81 0.03 -4.29
CA ALA A 156 16.41 -0.26 -4.56
C ALA A 156 15.63 1.02 -4.88
N LEU A 157 15.81 2.08 -4.09
CA LEU A 157 15.18 3.39 -4.37
C LEU A 157 15.60 3.96 -5.71
N ARG A 158 16.90 3.92 -6.05
CA ARG A 158 17.40 4.41 -7.34
C ARG A 158 16.63 3.79 -8.50
N THR A 159 16.40 2.48 -8.45
CA THR A 159 15.63 1.75 -9.47
C THR A 159 14.22 2.29 -9.62
N TYR A 160 13.52 2.58 -8.51
CA TYR A 160 12.18 3.16 -8.56
C TYR A 160 12.16 4.60 -9.12
N PHE A 161 13.10 5.45 -8.69
CA PHE A 161 13.16 6.82 -9.21
C PHE A 161 13.49 6.86 -10.70
N GLU A 162 14.42 6.02 -11.17
CA GLU A 162 14.76 5.89 -12.59
C GLU A 162 13.55 5.42 -13.41
N LEU A 163 12.78 4.44 -12.91
CA LEU A 163 11.57 3.92 -13.57
C LEU A 163 10.54 5.02 -13.88
N PHE A 164 10.46 6.05 -13.03
CA PHE A 164 9.51 7.16 -13.18
C PHE A 164 10.17 8.45 -13.68
N GLY A 165 11.42 8.41 -14.15
CA GLY A 165 12.13 9.58 -14.68
C GLY A 165 12.45 10.66 -13.64
N MET A 166 12.58 10.29 -12.37
CA MET A 166 12.77 11.21 -11.23
C MET A 166 14.20 11.22 -10.69
N SER A 167 15.20 10.97 -11.54
CA SER A 167 16.62 10.81 -11.13
C SER A 167 17.20 12.06 -10.46
N GLU A 168 16.81 13.27 -10.87
CA GLU A 168 17.26 14.51 -10.22
C GLU A 168 16.79 14.60 -8.77
N ARG A 169 15.50 14.29 -8.53
CA ARG A 169 14.93 14.25 -7.19
C ARG A 169 15.55 13.16 -6.33
N PHE A 170 15.91 12.02 -6.91
CA PHE A 170 16.66 10.99 -6.19
C PHE A 170 17.99 11.52 -5.65
N MET A 171 18.75 12.26 -6.47
CA MET A 171 20.02 12.86 -6.03
C MET A 171 19.82 13.87 -4.90
N GLU A 172 18.80 14.73 -5.00
CA GLU A 172 18.43 15.68 -3.95
C GLU A 172 18.13 14.98 -2.62
N LEU A 173 17.23 14.00 -2.64
CA LEU A 173 16.80 13.28 -1.45
C LEU A 173 17.93 12.43 -0.85
N ARG A 174 18.74 11.78 -1.69
CA ARG A 174 19.91 11.02 -1.26
C ARG A 174 20.93 11.90 -0.55
N SER A 175 21.24 13.07 -1.10
CA SER A 175 22.15 14.04 -0.45
C SER A 175 21.65 14.45 0.95
N ARG A 176 20.33 14.58 1.11
CA ARG A 176 19.71 15.04 2.35
C ARG A 176 19.59 13.96 3.43
N TYR A 177 19.34 12.72 3.04
CA TYR A 177 18.93 11.65 3.95
C TYR A 177 19.86 10.42 3.97
N ALA A 178 20.76 10.24 2.99
CA ALA A 178 21.70 9.11 3.03
C ALA A 178 22.77 9.33 4.11
N GLY A 179 22.97 8.34 4.98
CA GLY A 179 24.01 8.35 6.02
C GLY A 179 23.61 9.06 7.32
N LYS A 180 22.34 9.40 7.50
CA LYS A 180 21.76 9.78 8.80
C LYS A 180 21.06 8.58 9.43
#